data_AF-A0A397V278-F1
#
_entry.id   AF-A0A397V278-F1
#
_cell.length_a   1.000
_cell.length_b   1.000
_cell.length_c   1.000
_cell.angle_alpha   90.00
_cell.angle_beta   90.00
_cell.angle_gamma   90.00
#
_symmetry.space_group_name_H-M   'P 1'
#
loop_
_entity.id
_entity.type
_entity.pdbx_description
1 polymer ?
#
loop_
_entity_poly.entity_id
_entity_poly.type
_entity_poly.pdbx_seq_one_letter_code
_entity_poly.pdbx_strand_id
1 'polypeptide(L)'
;MSNNIGGDDTSVSIFTTLLLFQSRKPYFFPTSININNFSIPVIKKNFDTHSDEFDFYNPYSYLSFPSGEPFKNASEFIGPLTNLTSSLHLNPLYPDELQILNRTSPFRWTSDDIIIITNGFCVDKCALLTLFLSKFYKVKTIAVGGLLDTPMSFSTNPGGSITSTNAFAYSAGDKTPDLPEINALILTIREAYDFNNDNITTGVLEYLFKPADYRLYYNESNARDPSLLWVDAANLLN
;
A
#
# COMPACT_ATOMS: atom_id res chain seq x y z
N MET A 1 -6.84 11.01 -13.54
CA MET A 1 -6.58 9.62 -13.95
C MET A 1 -5.39 9.14 -13.14
N SER A 2 -5.66 8.37 -12.10
CA SER A 2 -4.65 7.65 -11.33
C SER A 2 -4.57 6.24 -11.91
N ASN A 3 -3.38 5.79 -12.32
CA ASN A 3 -3.18 4.42 -12.79
C ASN A 3 -3.01 3.46 -11.61
N ASN A 4 -3.86 3.61 -10.60
CA ASN A 4 -3.89 2.72 -9.44
C ASN A 4 -4.69 1.48 -9.87
N ILE A 5 -4.04 0.32 -9.89
CA ILE A 5 -4.70 -0.99 -10.10
C ILE A 5 -4.75 -1.75 -8.74
N GLY A 6 -4.34 -1.09 -7.64
CA GLY A 6 -4.18 -1.67 -6.31
C GLY A 6 -5.35 -1.42 -5.36
N GLY A 7 -5.63 -2.42 -4.51
CA GLY A 7 -6.93 -2.66 -3.89
C GLY A 7 -6.86 -3.01 -2.40
N ASP A 8 -7.57 -2.16 -1.66
CA ASP A 8 -8.25 -2.31 -0.37
C ASP A 8 -7.43 -2.65 0.87
N ASP A 9 -6.57 -3.66 0.81
CA ASP A 9 -6.03 -4.30 1.99
C ASP A 9 -4.50 -4.42 1.99
N THR A 10 -3.86 -3.58 2.78
CA THR A 10 -2.39 -3.55 2.92
C THR A 10 -1.86 -4.47 4.01
N SER A 11 -2.73 -5.30 4.61
CA SER A 11 -2.41 -6.23 5.71
C SER A 11 -1.20 -7.11 5.42
N VAL A 12 -1.13 -7.74 4.24
CA VAL A 12 -0.03 -8.66 3.88
C VAL A 12 1.33 -7.98 3.96
N SER A 13 1.41 -6.71 3.60
CA SER A 13 2.67 -5.95 3.60
C SER A 13 3.06 -5.56 5.02
N ILE A 14 2.07 -5.24 5.88
CA ILE A 14 2.28 -5.04 7.32
C ILE A 14 2.74 -6.35 7.97
N PHE A 15 2.03 -7.44 7.72
CA PHE A 15 2.32 -8.77 8.23
C PHE A 15 3.74 -9.21 7.85
N THR A 16 4.10 -9.10 6.58
CA THR A 16 5.44 -9.48 6.08
C THR A 16 6.52 -8.63 6.74
N THR A 17 6.31 -7.32 6.87
CA THR A 17 7.28 -6.44 7.53
C THR A 17 7.50 -6.81 8.99
N LEU A 18 6.42 -7.09 9.72
CA LEU A 18 6.48 -7.49 11.14
C LEU A 18 7.12 -8.86 11.34
N LEU A 19 6.81 -9.80 10.46
CA LEU A 19 7.35 -11.16 10.46
C LEU A 19 8.87 -11.16 10.24
N LEU A 20 9.36 -10.25 9.38
CA LEU A 20 10.77 -10.14 9.01
C LEU A 20 11.60 -9.33 10.01
N PHE A 21 11.10 -8.20 10.52
CA PHE A 21 11.94 -7.20 11.19
C PHE A 21 11.52 -6.78 12.60
N GLN A 22 10.38 -7.25 13.13
CA GLN A 22 9.88 -6.90 14.48
C GLN A 22 10.07 -5.44 14.91
N SER A 23 9.62 -4.51 14.08
CA SER A 23 9.96 -3.09 14.23
C SER A 23 9.07 -2.33 15.21
N ARG A 24 9.27 -1.01 15.28
CA ARG A 24 8.36 -0.05 15.92
C ARG A 24 7.41 0.56 14.89
N LYS A 25 6.18 0.88 15.31
CA LYS A 25 5.18 1.59 14.48
C LYS A 25 5.76 2.92 13.96
N PRO A 26 5.35 3.39 12.76
CA PRO A 26 4.45 2.72 11.82
C PRO A 26 5.16 1.63 11.00
N TYR A 27 4.46 0.51 10.77
CA TYR A 27 4.99 -0.68 10.08
C TYR A 27 4.90 -0.62 8.56
N PHE A 28 4.31 0.45 8.06
CA PHE A 28 3.92 0.58 6.67
C PHE A 28 3.58 2.03 6.31
N PHE A 29 3.40 2.33 5.03
CA PHE A 29 2.99 3.65 4.58
C PHE A 29 1.53 3.97 4.99
N PRO A 30 1.27 5.17 5.54
CA PRO A 30 -0.09 5.64 5.73
C PRO A 30 -0.78 5.89 4.40
N THR A 31 -2.11 5.92 4.45
CA THR A 31 -2.95 6.26 3.31
C THR A 31 -3.92 7.38 3.67
N SER A 32 -4.40 8.14 2.70
CA SER A 32 -5.55 9.04 2.87
C SER A 32 -6.71 8.53 2.02
N ILE A 33 -7.91 8.52 2.58
CA ILE A 33 -9.14 8.27 1.83
C ILE A 33 -9.72 9.62 1.40
N ASN A 34 -10.25 9.71 0.19
CA ASN A 34 -10.91 10.92 -0.29
C ASN A 34 -12.24 11.10 0.44
N ILE A 35 -12.35 12.19 1.20
CA ILE A 35 -13.55 12.55 1.97
C ILE A 35 -14.22 13.77 1.35
N ASN A 36 -15.54 13.69 1.20
CA ASN A 36 -16.36 14.73 0.62
C ASN A 36 -17.74 14.77 1.30
N ASN A 37 -18.60 15.70 0.87
CA ASN A 37 -19.90 15.91 1.48
C ASN A 37 -20.84 14.70 1.40
N PHE A 38 -20.62 13.75 0.49
CA PHE A 38 -21.41 12.53 0.38
C PHE A 38 -20.94 11.44 1.34
N SER A 39 -19.62 11.31 1.57
CA SER A 39 -19.11 10.30 2.50
C SER A 39 -19.21 10.71 3.97
N ILE A 40 -19.19 12.00 4.31
CA ILE A 40 -19.26 12.49 5.70
C ILE A 40 -20.49 11.94 6.48
N PRO A 41 -21.73 11.98 5.95
CA PRO A 41 -22.88 11.41 6.64
C PRO A 41 -22.75 9.91 6.89
N VAL A 42 -22.18 9.17 5.94
CA VAL A 42 -21.96 7.72 6.05
C VAL A 42 -20.92 7.40 7.12
N ILE A 43 -19.80 8.11 7.13
CA ILE A 43 -18.76 7.98 8.16
C ILE A 43 -19.36 8.18 9.56
N LYS A 44 -20.15 9.25 9.73
CA LYS A 44 -20.81 9.55 11.01
C LYS A 44 -21.79 8.46 11.41
N LYS A 45 -22.65 8.03 10.49
CA LYS A 45 -23.57 6.91 10.71
C LYS A 45 -22.82 5.65 11.15
N ASN A 46 -21.80 5.23 10.39
CA ASN A 46 -21.04 4.02 10.68
C ASN A 46 -20.37 4.07 12.06
N PHE A 47 -19.83 5.24 12.44
CA PHE A 47 -19.26 5.44 13.76
C PHE A 47 -20.34 5.35 14.85
N ASP A 48 -21.44 6.10 14.72
CA ASP A 48 -22.50 6.16 15.73
C ASP A 48 -23.19 4.80 15.92
N THR A 49 -23.41 4.06 14.84
CA THR A 49 -24.07 2.74 14.88
C THR A 49 -23.12 1.57 15.15
N HIS A 50 -21.81 1.80 15.23
CA HIS A 50 -20.81 0.73 15.34
C HIS A 50 -20.97 -0.32 14.24
N SER A 51 -21.13 0.14 12.99
CA SER A 51 -21.38 -0.74 11.84
C SER A 51 -20.24 -1.76 11.67
N ASP A 52 -20.60 -3.01 11.44
CA ASP A 52 -19.69 -4.09 11.03
C ASP A 52 -19.69 -4.33 9.51
N GLU A 53 -20.44 -3.52 8.76
CA GLU A 53 -20.47 -3.58 7.31
C GLU A 53 -19.11 -3.22 6.71
N PHE A 54 -18.72 -3.98 5.68
CA PHE A 54 -17.56 -3.67 4.88
C PHE A 54 -17.81 -2.40 4.06
N ASP A 55 -17.23 -1.30 4.49
CA ASP A 55 -17.34 0.01 3.86
C ASP A 55 -16.01 0.75 4.00
N PHE A 56 -15.51 1.28 2.87
CA PHE A 56 -14.32 2.13 2.79
C PHE A 56 -14.38 3.32 3.75
N TYR A 57 -15.58 3.77 4.09
CA TYR A 57 -15.83 4.90 4.96
C TYR A 57 -16.18 4.50 6.40
N ASN A 58 -15.92 3.25 6.79
CA ASN A 58 -16.11 2.79 8.16
C ASN A 58 -14.84 3.06 9.01
N PRO A 59 -14.88 3.95 10.02
CA PRO A 59 -13.71 4.27 10.84
C PRO A 59 -13.13 3.07 11.60
N TYR A 60 -13.92 2.03 11.88
CA TYR A 60 -13.46 0.83 12.59
C TYR A 60 -12.60 -0.08 11.73
N SER A 61 -12.56 0.13 10.40
CA SER A 61 -11.70 -0.62 9.48
C SER A 61 -10.25 -0.11 9.45
N TYR A 62 -9.96 0.97 10.18
CA TYR A 62 -8.68 1.68 10.09
C TYR A 62 -8.15 2.10 11.47
N LEU A 63 -6.86 2.41 11.50
CA LEU A 63 -6.16 2.97 12.65
C LEU A 63 -5.61 4.36 12.30
N SER A 64 -5.46 5.22 13.31
CA SER A 64 -4.91 6.57 13.13
C SER A 64 -3.39 6.54 12.90
N PHE A 65 -2.89 7.29 11.92
CA PHE A 65 -1.46 7.52 11.79
C PHE A 65 -1.00 8.72 12.65
N PRO A 66 0.19 8.69 13.28
CA PRO A 66 1.16 7.58 13.32
C PRO A 66 0.94 6.61 14.49
N SER A 67 -0.01 6.89 15.37
CA SER A 67 -0.16 6.16 16.65
C SER A 67 -0.50 4.67 16.46
N GLY A 68 -1.23 4.35 15.40
CA GLY A 68 -1.82 3.04 15.16
C GLY A 68 -2.89 2.68 16.18
N GLU A 69 -3.60 3.68 16.73
CA GLU A 69 -4.71 3.52 17.65
C GLU A 69 -6.06 3.74 16.94
N PRO A 70 -7.15 3.11 17.40
CA PRO A 70 -8.50 3.34 16.85
C PRO A 70 -8.93 4.80 16.97
N PHE A 71 -9.75 5.25 16.01
CA PHE A 71 -10.34 6.59 16.02
C PHE A 71 -11.34 6.74 17.18
N LYS A 72 -11.29 7.87 17.89
CA LYS A 72 -12.17 8.13 19.04
C LYS A 72 -13.53 8.69 18.64
N ASN A 73 -13.63 9.27 17.44
CA ASN A 73 -14.86 9.83 16.87
C ASN A 73 -14.73 9.99 15.35
N ALA A 74 -15.86 10.14 14.67
CA ALA A 74 -15.91 10.38 13.23
C ALA A 74 -15.11 11.61 12.78
N SER A 75 -15.05 12.68 13.58
CA SER A 75 -14.30 13.89 13.23
C SER A 75 -12.79 13.65 13.18
N GLU A 76 -12.26 12.78 14.04
CA GLU A 76 -10.85 12.37 14.02
C GLU A 76 -10.53 11.56 12.76
N PHE A 77 -11.43 10.65 12.35
CA PHE A 77 -11.29 9.89 11.10
C PHE A 77 -11.37 10.79 9.86
N ILE A 78 -12.27 11.77 9.88
CA ILE A 78 -12.43 12.74 8.79
C ILE A 78 -11.20 13.64 8.67
N GLY A 79 -10.71 14.15 9.80
CA GLY A 79 -9.59 15.06 9.85
C GLY A 79 -9.90 16.47 9.32
N PRO A 80 -8.87 17.33 9.23
CA PRO A 80 -9.02 18.66 8.65
C PRO A 80 -9.27 18.56 7.14
N LEU A 81 -10.39 19.13 6.66
CA LEU A 81 -10.77 19.12 5.22
C LEU A 81 -9.92 20.06 4.34
N THR A 82 -8.70 20.39 4.76
CA THR A 82 -7.80 21.26 3.99
C THR A 82 -7.03 20.43 2.97
N ASN A 83 -7.11 20.79 1.68
CA ASN A 83 -6.40 20.17 0.55
C ASN A 83 -6.91 18.79 0.06
N LEU A 84 -8.21 18.47 0.21
CA LEU A 84 -8.85 17.23 -0.31
C LEU A 84 -8.29 15.91 0.25
N THR A 85 -7.36 15.98 1.20
CA THR A 85 -6.80 14.84 1.93
C THR A 85 -7.37 14.81 3.34
N SER A 86 -7.86 13.66 3.79
CA SER A 86 -8.37 13.42 5.13
C SER A 86 -7.25 13.28 6.16
N SER A 87 -7.61 12.94 7.41
CA SER A 87 -6.66 12.27 8.30
C SER A 87 -6.00 11.07 7.61
N LEU A 88 -4.78 10.76 8.02
CA LEU A 88 -4.03 9.61 7.53
C LEU A 88 -4.38 8.35 8.31
N HIS A 89 -4.52 7.25 7.58
CA HIS A 89 -5.01 5.97 8.04
C HIS A 89 -3.96 4.87 7.88
N LEU A 90 -3.96 3.90 8.78
CA LEU A 90 -3.22 2.64 8.71
C LEU A 90 -4.22 1.48 8.66
N ASN A 91 -3.89 0.39 7.96
CA ASN A 91 -4.68 -0.85 8.06
C ASN A 91 -4.33 -1.58 9.37
N PRO A 92 -5.32 -2.13 10.09
CA PRO A 92 -5.07 -3.15 11.08
C PRO A 92 -4.67 -4.47 10.40
N LEU A 93 -4.05 -5.37 11.16
CA LEU A 93 -3.94 -6.77 10.78
C LEU A 93 -5.24 -7.51 11.13
N TYR A 94 -5.54 -8.55 10.37
CA TYR A 94 -6.65 -9.43 10.70
C TYR A 94 -6.34 -10.29 11.95
N PRO A 95 -7.37 -10.77 12.67
CA PRO A 95 -7.19 -11.57 13.88
C PRO A 95 -6.35 -12.84 13.69
N ASP A 96 -6.47 -13.50 12.53
CA ASP A 96 -5.70 -14.69 12.16
C ASP A 96 -4.24 -14.35 11.85
N GLU A 97 -3.96 -13.26 11.14
CA GLU A 97 -2.61 -12.73 10.91
C GLU A 97 -1.91 -12.40 12.24
N LEU A 98 -2.61 -11.72 13.15
CA LEU A 98 -2.11 -11.45 14.50
C LEU A 98 -1.82 -12.76 15.26
N GLN A 99 -2.71 -13.75 15.16
CA GLN A 99 -2.50 -15.05 15.79
C GLN A 99 -1.26 -15.75 15.23
N ILE A 100 -1.04 -15.70 13.91
CA ILE A 100 0.14 -16.28 13.26
C ILE A 100 1.40 -15.56 13.71
N LEU A 101 1.43 -14.22 13.69
CA LEU A 101 2.59 -13.44 14.16
C LEU A 101 2.94 -13.76 15.61
N ASN A 102 1.94 -13.86 16.49
CA ASN A 102 2.15 -14.16 17.91
C ASN A 102 2.69 -15.58 18.16
N ARG A 103 2.42 -16.53 17.25
CA ARG A 103 2.89 -17.92 17.35
C ARG A 103 4.19 -18.16 16.60
N THR A 104 4.58 -17.25 15.71
CA THR A 104 5.75 -17.41 14.86
C THR A 104 6.92 -16.68 15.49
N SER A 105 8.02 -17.40 15.69
CA SER A 105 9.28 -16.71 16.03
C SER A 105 9.71 -15.87 14.84
N PRO A 106 10.09 -14.60 15.06
CA PRO A 106 10.55 -13.74 13.97
C PRO A 106 11.74 -14.34 13.24
N PHE A 107 11.84 -14.05 11.95
CA PHE A 107 13.04 -14.36 11.21
C PHE A 107 14.21 -13.54 11.74
N ARG A 108 15.41 -14.14 11.78
CA ARG A 108 16.64 -13.43 12.16
C ARG A 108 17.35 -12.86 10.93
N TRP A 109 16.59 -12.42 9.94
CA TRP A 109 17.15 -11.81 8.74
C TRP A 109 17.38 -10.33 8.98
N THR A 110 18.51 -9.86 8.49
CA THR A 110 18.86 -8.45 8.38
C THR A 110 18.53 -7.94 6.99
N SER A 111 18.64 -6.63 6.77
CA SER A 111 18.47 -6.04 5.45
C SER A 111 19.44 -6.60 4.41
N ASP A 112 20.63 -7.03 4.85
CA ASP A 112 21.68 -7.60 4.01
C ASP A 112 21.38 -9.05 3.61
N ASP A 113 20.49 -9.73 4.34
CA ASP A 113 20.04 -11.11 4.04
C ASP A 113 18.88 -11.15 3.03
N ILE A 114 18.34 -9.99 2.63
CA ILE A 114 17.15 -9.88 1.78
C ILE A 114 17.46 -9.08 0.52
N ILE A 115 16.95 -9.56 -0.61
CA ILE A 115 17.03 -8.88 -1.90
C ILE A 115 15.63 -8.85 -2.52
N ILE A 116 15.25 -7.69 -3.06
CA ILE A 116 14.03 -7.52 -3.85
C ILE A 116 14.40 -7.65 -5.32
N ILE A 117 13.89 -8.68 -5.99
CA ILE A 117 14.05 -8.87 -7.45
C ILE A 117 12.68 -8.71 -8.11
N THR A 118 12.62 -7.91 -9.16
CA THR A 118 11.36 -7.60 -9.84
C THR A 118 11.60 -7.29 -11.31
N ASN A 119 10.64 -7.61 -12.16
CA ASN A 119 10.62 -7.20 -13.56
C ASN A 119 9.91 -5.84 -13.77
N GLY A 120 9.75 -5.05 -12.70
CA GLY A 120 9.06 -3.75 -12.71
C GLY A 120 7.55 -3.84 -12.86
N PHE A 121 6.95 -5.02 -12.75
CA PHE A 121 5.49 -5.20 -12.71
C PHE A 121 4.95 -5.29 -11.28
N CYS A 122 5.68 -4.77 -10.30
CA CYS A 122 5.23 -4.77 -8.92
C CYS A 122 4.26 -3.61 -8.70
N VAL A 123 3.00 -3.97 -8.45
CA VAL A 123 1.84 -3.08 -8.28
C VAL A 123 1.12 -3.49 -6.99
N ASP A 124 0.43 -2.56 -6.36
CA ASP A 124 -0.37 -2.75 -5.15
C ASP A 124 0.48 -3.12 -3.91
N LYS A 125 0.04 -4.09 -3.12
CA LYS A 125 0.64 -4.53 -1.86
C LYS A 125 2.14 -4.81 -1.99
N CYS A 126 2.58 -5.41 -3.10
CA CYS A 126 4.01 -5.68 -3.31
C CYS A 126 4.80 -4.38 -3.51
N ALA A 127 4.24 -3.39 -4.21
CA ALA A 127 4.90 -2.11 -4.47
C ALA A 127 5.07 -1.35 -3.15
N LEU A 128 4.02 -1.30 -2.34
CA LEU A 128 4.13 -0.71 -1.01
C LEU A 128 5.13 -1.44 -0.11
N LEU A 129 5.11 -2.79 -0.09
CA LEU A 129 6.06 -3.59 0.69
C LEU A 129 7.50 -3.30 0.27
N THR A 130 7.79 -3.42 -1.03
CA THR A 130 9.15 -3.25 -1.55
C THR A 130 9.65 -1.82 -1.35
N LEU A 131 8.80 -0.80 -1.56
CA LEU A 131 9.14 0.59 -1.24
C LEU A 131 9.44 0.77 0.24
N PHE A 132 8.66 0.16 1.13
CA PHE A 132 8.83 0.30 2.57
C PHE A 132 10.14 -0.36 3.03
N LEU A 133 10.38 -1.58 2.56
CA LEU A 133 11.61 -2.32 2.85
C LEU A 133 12.86 -1.63 2.31
N SER A 134 12.83 -1.14 1.07
CA SER A 134 13.92 -0.36 0.49
C SER A 134 14.16 0.94 1.26
N LYS A 135 13.10 1.69 1.61
CA LYS A 135 13.23 2.99 2.27
C LYS A 135 13.71 2.89 3.71
N PHE A 136 13.03 2.09 4.53
CA PHE A 136 13.23 2.09 5.98
C PHE A 136 14.22 1.03 6.46
N TYR A 137 14.30 -0.11 5.76
CA TYR A 137 15.24 -1.17 6.09
C TYR A 137 16.43 -1.23 5.14
N LYS A 138 16.49 -0.41 4.08
CA LYS A 138 17.61 -0.41 3.12
C LYS A 138 17.84 -1.75 2.42
N VAL A 139 16.76 -2.53 2.25
CA VAL A 139 16.80 -3.77 1.46
C VAL A 139 17.15 -3.42 0.01
N LYS A 140 18.16 -4.11 -0.54
CA LYS A 140 18.66 -3.88 -1.90
C LYS A 140 17.64 -4.34 -2.94
N THR A 141 17.55 -3.58 -4.03
CA THR A 141 16.57 -3.78 -5.09
C THR A 141 17.24 -4.03 -6.44
N ILE A 142 16.69 -4.98 -7.21
CA ILE A 142 17.16 -5.35 -8.54
C ILE A 142 15.98 -5.34 -9.51
N ALA A 143 16.08 -4.52 -10.55
CA ALA A 143 15.11 -4.52 -11.65
C ALA A 143 15.63 -5.35 -12.83
N VAL A 144 14.84 -6.30 -13.31
CA VAL A 144 15.16 -7.20 -14.42
C VAL A 144 14.51 -6.72 -15.73
N GLY A 145 15.28 -6.69 -16.82
CA GLY A 145 14.77 -6.43 -18.17
C GLY A 145 14.84 -4.96 -18.58
N GLY A 146 13.74 -4.43 -19.13
CA GLY A 146 13.59 -3.04 -19.60
C GLY A 146 14.61 -2.56 -20.64
N LEU A 147 14.65 -1.23 -20.85
CA LEU A 147 15.56 -0.61 -21.82
C LEU A 147 17.00 -0.61 -21.31
N LEU A 148 17.94 -0.86 -22.23
CA LEU A 148 19.38 -0.80 -21.95
C LEU A 148 19.76 0.61 -21.49
N ASP A 149 20.63 0.68 -20.49
CA ASP A 149 21.17 1.91 -19.89
C ASP A 149 20.11 2.92 -19.41
N THR A 150 18.88 2.45 -19.19
CA THR A 150 17.78 3.26 -18.68
C THR A 150 17.41 2.78 -17.27
N PRO A 151 17.41 3.68 -16.27
CA PRO A 151 16.94 3.32 -14.93
C PRO A 151 15.53 2.74 -14.98
N MET A 152 15.31 1.64 -14.27
CA MET A 152 14.01 1.01 -14.17
C MET A 152 13.58 0.94 -12.73
N SER A 153 12.30 1.23 -12.50
CA SER A 153 11.75 1.19 -11.17
C SER A 153 11.52 -0.24 -10.71
N PHE A 154 11.76 -0.49 -9.42
CA PHE A 154 11.41 -1.75 -8.78
C PHE A 154 9.93 -1.78 -8.31
N SER A 155 9.24 -0.65 -8.32
CA SER A 155 7.86 -0.50 -7.87
C SER A 155 7.13 0.51 -8.74
N THR A 156 5.96 0.15 -9.26
CA THR A 156 5.30 0.97 -10.29
C THR A 156 4.12 1.76 -9.73
N ASN A 157 3.22 1.10 -9.00
CA ASN A 157 2.05 1.75 -8.42
C ASN A 157 1.76 1.12 -7.05
N PRO A 158 2.23 1.72 -5.94
CA PRO A 158 1.94 1.23 -4.59
C PRO A 158 0.44 1.15 -4.30
N GLY A 159 -0.33 2.07 -4.87
CA GLY A 159 -1.77 2.06 -4.80
C GLY A 159 -2.32 2.44 -3.43
N GLY A 160 -3.57 2.08 -3.19
CA GLY A 160 -4.32 2.37 -1.98
C GLY A 160 -5.69 1.71 -2.10
N SER A 161 -6.64 2.37 -2.75
CA SER A 161 -7.89 1.72 -3.19
C SER A 161 -8.48 2.47 -4.38
N ILE A 162 -9.01 1.69 -5.33
CA ILE A 162 -9.80 2.20 -6.44
C ILE A 162 -11.21 1.66 -6.37
N THR A 163 -12.16 2.42 -6.89
CA THR A 163 -13.53 1.95 -7.00
C THR A 163 -14.18 2.50 -8.25
N SER A 164 -15.32 1.93 -8.63
CA SER A 164 -16.14 2.44 -9.72
C SER A 164 -17.07 3.54 -9.23
N THR A 165 -17.56 4.39 -10.12
CA THR A 165 -18.57 5.41 -9.78
C THR A 165 -19.81 4.81 -9.12
N ASN A 166 -20.22 3.60 -9.52
CA ASN A 166 -21.39 2.91 -8.98
C ASN A 166 -21.16 2.43 -7.55
N ALA A 167 -20.01 1.81 -7.29
CA ALA A 167 -19.65 1.34 -5.95
C ALA A 167 -19.44 2.52 -4.99
N PHE A 168 -18.80 3.61 -5.46
CA PHE A 168 -18.69 4.84 -4.68
C PHE A 168 -20.07 5.41 -4.31
N ALA A 169 -20.99 5.51 -5.27
CA ALA A 169 -22.34 6.03 -5.01
C ALA A 169 -23.12 5.15 -4.03
N TYR A 170 -23.03 3.83 -4.17
CA TYR A 170 -23.61 2.87 -3.24
C TYR A 170 -23.07 3.07 -1.81
N SER A 171 -21.74 3.10 -1.64
CA SER A 171 -21.10 3.33 -0.34
C SER A 171 -21.44 4.71 0.23
N ALA A 172 -21.58 5.73 -0.61
CA ALA A 172 -21.99 7.07 -0.20
C ALA A 172 -23.48 7.20 0.14
N GLY A 173 -24.28 6.14 -0.08
CA GLY A 173 -25.72 6.14 0.15
C GLY A 173 -26.51 7.00 -0.85
N ASP A 174 -25.94 7.31 -2.01
CA ASP A 174 -26.59 8.10 -3.05
C ASP A 174 -27.44 7.21 -3.96
N LYS A 175 -28.58 7.73 -4.42
CA LYS A 175 -29.42 7.09 -5.43
C LYS A 175 -28.99 7.58 -6.81
N THR A 176 -27.75 7.30 -7.19
CA THR A 176 -27.31 7.62 -8.56
C THR A 176 -28.11 6.79 -9.56
N PRO A 177 -28.54 7.37 -10.70
CA PRO A 177 -29.16 6.59 -11.76
C PRO A 177 -28.21 5.49 -12.23
N ASP A 178 -28.74 4.32 -12.59
CA ASP A 178 -27.97 3.18 -13.08
C ASP A 178 -27.01 3.62 -14.20
N LEU A 179 -25.72 3.75 -13.89
CA LEU A 179 -24.70 4.00 -14.90
C LEU A 179 -24.32 2.66 -15.54
N PRO A 180 -23.98 2.64 -16.84
CA PRO A 180 -23.57 1.41 -17.52
C PRO A 180 -22.40 0.72 -16.79
N GLU A 181 -22.65 -0.44 -16.18
CA GLU A 181 -21.67 -1.16 -15.36
C GLU A 181 -20.40 -1.54 -16.14
N ILE A 182 -20.56 -1.86 -17.43
CA ILE A 182 -19.47 -2.34 -18.30
C ILE A 182 -18.46 -1.24 -18.65
N ASN A 183 -18.85 0.04 -18.55
CA ASN A 183 -17.98 1.19 -18.88
C ASN A 183 -17.75 2.11 -17.68
N ALA A 184 -17.88 1.58 -16.46
CA ALA A 184 -17.73 2.39 -15.26
C ALA A 184 -16.30 2.97 -15.17
N LEU A 185 -16.21 4.28 -14.95
CA LEU A 185 -14.94 4.94 -14.72
C LEU A 185 -14.39 4.49 -13.36
N ILE A 186 -13.18 3.96 -13.36
CA ILE A 186 -12.45 3.62 -12.15
C ILE A 186 -11.70 4.85 -11.63
N LEU A 187 -11.89 5.14 -10.35
CA LEU A 187 -11.34 6.30 -9.66
C LEU A 187 -10.55 5.84 -8.44
N THR A 188 -9.40 6.48 -8.17
CA THR A 188 -8.74 6.31 -6.87
C THR A 188 -9.56 7.02 -5.81
N ILE A 189 -9.90 6.27 -4.76
CA ILE A 189 -10.56 6.79 -3.56
C ILE A 189 -9.63 6.81 -2.36
N ARG A 190 -8.47 6.15 -2.46
CA ARG A 190 -7.48 6.09 -1.39
C ARG A 190 -6.07 6.06 -1.96
N GLU A 191 -5.22 6.97 -1.48
CA GLU A 191 -3.84 7.16 -1.91
C GLU A 191 -2.87 6.82 -0.77
N ALA A 192 -1.69 6.29 -1.09
CA ALA A 192 -0.62 6.05 -0.12
C ALA A 192 0.40 7.20 -0.07
N TYR A 193 0.90 7.47 1.13
CA TYR A 193 1.79 8.61 1.39
C TYR A 193 3.15 8.16 1.90
N ASP A 194 4.18 8.77 1.36
CA ASP A 194 5.53 8.67 1.87
C ASP A 194 5.68 9.50 3.15
N PHE A 195 6.57 9.10 4.06
CA PHE A 195 6.87 9.83 5.29
C PHE A 195 8.34 9.74 5.71
N ASN A 196 8.80 10.68 6.54
CA ASN A 196 10.16 10.70 7.09
C ASN A 196 10.25 10.03 8.48
N ASN A 197 11.44 9.96 9.06
CA ASN A 197 11.63 9.34 10.38
C ASN A 197 10.90 10.05 11.54
N ASP A 198 10.44 11.28 11.32
CA ASP A 198 9.64 12.07 12.27
C ASP A 198 8.13 11.88 12.06
N ASN A 199 7.73 10.91 11.22
CA ASN A 199 6.33 10.65 10.83
C ASN A 199 5.65 11.81 10.11
N ILE A 200 6.41 12.67 9.42
CA ILE A 200 5.87 13.75 8.60
C ILE A 200 5.76 13.25 7.16
N THR A 201 4.58 13.38 6.56
CA THR A 201 4.35 13.00 5.16
C THR A 201 5.12 13.87 4.20
N THR A 202 5.76 13.25 3.21
CA THR A 202 6.63 13.93 2.24
C THR A 202 6.06 13.95 0.81
N GLY A 203 5.01 13.18 0.53
CA GLY A 203 4.33 13.20 -0.76
C GLY A 203 3.51 11.94 -1.04
N VAL A 204 2.75 11.99 -2.13
CA VAL A 204 1.92 10.88 -2.64
C VAL A 204 2.82 9.86 -3.35
N LEU A 205 2.59 8.57 -3.12
CA LEU A 205 3.43 7.48 -3.64
C LEU A 205 3.02 7.01 -5.05
N GLU A 206 1.78 7.24 -5.47
CA GLU A 206 1.16 6.76 -6.71
C GLU A 206 1.90 7.16 -8.00
N TYR A 207 2.65 8.26 -7.94
CA TYR A 207 3.36 8.85 -9.08
C TYR A 207 4.88 8.83 -8.90
N LEU A 208 5.37 8.14 -7.87
CA LEU A 208 6.77 8.22 -7.47
C LEU A 208 7.62 7.18 -8.22
N PHE A 209 8.46 7.66 -9.13
CA PHE A 209 9.49 6.83 -9.74
C PHE A 209 10.63 6.58 -8.74
N LYS A 210 10.86 5.31 -8.39
CA LYS A 210 12.02 4.89 -7.57
C LYS A 210 12.89 3.90 -8.35
N PRO A 211 14.08 4.32 -8.83
CA PRO A 211 14.96 3.39 -9.54
C PRO A 211 15.42 2.27 -8.61
N ALA A 212 15.61 1.07 -9.16
CA ALA A 212 16.29 0.00 -8.46
C ALA A 212 17.77 0.33 -8.23
N ASP A 213 18.36 -0.22 -7.18
CA ASP A 213 19.79 -0.07 -6.88
C ASP A 213 20.65 -0.73 -7.96
N TYR A 214 20.17 -1.87 -8.48
CA TYR A 214 20.87 -2.64 -9.50
C TYR A 214 19.96 -3.06 -10.66
N ARG A 215 20.61 -3.48 -11.74
CA ARG A 215 20.00 -3.87 -13.00
C ARG A 215 20.48 -5.23 -13.45
N LEU A 216 19.54 -6.11 -13.77
CA LEU A 216 19.80 -7.35 -14.50
C LEU A 216 19.09 -7.32 -15.85
N TYR A 217 19.68 -7.97 -16.85
CA TYR A 217 19.08 -8.12 -18.16
C TYR A 217 18.80 -9.58 -18.45
N TYR A 218 17.76 -9.82 -19.24
CA TYR A 218 17.49 -11.15 -19.76
C TYR A 218 18.57 -11.57 -20.76
N ASN A 219 19.03 -12.80 -20.65
CA ASN A 219 19.82 -13.54 -21.63
C ASN A 219 19.07 -14.82 -22.02
N GLU A 220 19.59 -15.61 -22.97
CA GLU A 220 18.89 -16.81 -23.45
C GLU A 220 18.58 -17.81 -22.33
N SER A 221 19.49 -17.95 -21.37
CA SER A 221 19.35 -18.90 -20.26
C SER A 221 18.32 -18.43 -19.23
N ASN A 222 18.50 -17.22 -18.67
CA ASN A 222 17.65 -16.72 -17.59
C ASN A 222 16.26 -16.26 -18.08
N ALA A 223 16.08 -16.03 -19.39
CA ALA A 223 14.76 -15.83 -19.98
C ALA A 223 13.96 -17.13 -20.08
N ARG A 224 14.64 -18.27 -20.28
CA ARG A 224 14.01 -19.61 -20.32
C ARG A 224 13.83 -20.22 -18.95
N ASP A 225 14.76 -19.94 -18.04
CA ASP A 225 14.72 -20.38 -16.65
C ASP A 225 14.90 -19.19 -15.70
N PRO A 226 13.80 -18.57 -15.24
CA PRO A 226 13.83 -17.44 -14.31
C PRO A 226 14.46 -17.75 -12.95
N SER A 227 14.65 -19.03 -12.58
CA SER A 227 15.34 -19.38 -11.34
C SER A 227 16.81 -18.92 -11.36
N LEU A 228 17.41 -18.85 -12.56
CA LEU A 228 18.77 -18.36 -12.76
C LEU A 228 18.92 -16.87 -12.42
N LEU A 229 17.83 -16.09 -12.45
CA LEU A 229 17.87 -14.68 -12.03
C LEU A 229 18.26 -14.52 -10.56
N TRP A 230 17.93 -15.50 -9.70
CA TRP A 230 18.36 -15.49 -8.30
C TRP A 230 19.85 -15.71 -8.14
N VAL A 231 20.43 -16.58 -8.99
CA VAL A 231 21.87 -16.83 -9.02
C VAL A 231 22.60 -15.60 -9.57
N ASP A 232 22.10 -15.01 -10.65
CA ASP A 232 22.63 -13.78 -11.25
C ASP A 232 22.59 -12.62 -10.23
N ALA A 233 21.49 -12.49 -9.49
CA ALA A 233 21.34 -11.49 -8.43
C ALA A 233 22.32 -11.69 -7.27
N ALA A 234 22.49 -12.93 -6.80
CA ALA A 234 23.44 -13.24 -5.74
C ALA A 234 24.89 -12.89 -6.17
N ASN A 235 25.26 -13.20 -7.42
CA ASN A 235 26.58 -12.88 -7.96
C ASN A 235 26.81 -11.37 -8.11
N LEU A 236 25.77 -10.59 -8.40
CA LEU A 236 25.86 -9.13 -8.56
C LEU A 236 26.14 -8.41 -7.23
N LEU A 237 25.79 -9.04 -6.10
CA LEU A 237 25.83 -8.42 -4.77
C LEU A 237 27.01 -8.88 -3.91
N ASN A 238 27.75 -9.90 -4.36
CA ASN A 238 29.01 -10.37 -3.78
C ASN A 238 30.22 -9.60 -4.35
#